data_AF-A0A2E8D1C8-F1
#
_entry.id   AF-A0A2E8D1C8-F1
#
_cell.length_a   1.000
_cell.length_b   1.000
_cell.length_c   1.000
_cell.angle_alpha   90.00
_cell.angle_beta   90.00
_cell.angle_gamma   90.00
#
_symmetry.space_group_name_H-M   'P 1'
#
loop_
_entity.id
_entity.type
_entity.pdbx_description
1 polymer ?
#
loop_
_entity_poly.entity_id
_entity_poly.type
_entity_poly.pdbx_seq_one_letter_code
_entity_poly.pdbx_strand_id
1 'polypeptide(L)'
;MYVLLKNLRFFAMLAFVATSAAQEREQAQSARIEHGELSVTFRDNSQSPQVLSGIDALFNIKHAADYDAYDPDTRGASAGLNFEHVISGHANPNNKFTPRHGQYTLHKLPDGKSVLLERRAEDCPWKVASTLKYTVNEPHYIDFEFRCTPHDAALFGRRGYAVFFFANYMNDVKDVSLHFRGHRSIHGKEEWITVDAPKGHPDWNGGGNYRALSTDDLEYDDDVRFRLNSWSYDWPRITMPFYYGRANRGMTFMLMFDRLHSDRDQIRFSLYKFKLPKHPRPAWDFQYVINKVESGAEYGFRGRLVWKKFVSAEDCLNEYERWVAAHNDERARLYEERVQRLKRLGATVLTRDDDVIEVNANRRRIADKDLALVSEFTQMTDLSLEETTISDAGLVHLRNLQQLEWLNLYRSRIGDQGLKEVSRLKSLQHLPIGETKVTDDGLDHLSDMKQLEYLGLRGNNVTDDGVKHVRELVRLTGLHLGETRVTDAGLTHLLGMTSLQKLWLDETTVSDKAIATLARLKSLRELHIAKTKITTEGVKRLAALLPQCRIVDETP
;
A
#
# COMPACT_ATOMS: atom_id res chain seq x y z
N MET A 1 15.12 32.98 -42.69
CA MET A 1 16.41 32.26 -42.62
C MET A 1 16.86 31.94 -41.19
N TYR A 2 16.74 32.88 -40.23
CA TYR A 2 17.09 32.66 -38.81
C TYR A 2 16.20 31.65 -38.05
N VAL A 3 14.95 31.46 -38.48
CA VAL A 3 14.01 30.48 -37.88
C VAL A 3 14.27 29.04 -38.38
N LEU A 4 14.82 28.88 -39.60
CA LEU A 4 15.15 27.57 -40.16
C LEU A 4 16.40 26.95 -39.50
N LEU A 5 17.39 27.77 -39.13
CA LEU A 5 18.64 27.34 -38.48
C LEU A 5 18.46 26.90 -37.01
N LYS A 6 17.45 27.43 -36.30
CA LYS A 6 17.10 26.97 -34.94
C LYS A 6 16.41 25.60 -34.94
N ASN A 7 15.60 25.31 -35.95
CA ASN A 7 14.92 24.01 -36.06
C ASN A 7 15.86 22.87 -36.49
N LEU A 8 16.91 23.15 -37.28
CA LEU A 8 17.92 22.14 -37.60
C LEU A 8 18.77 21.74 -36.38
N ARG A 9 19.08 22.66 -35.47
CA ARG A 9 19.80 22.34 -34.22
C ARG A 9 18.93 21.57 -33.24
N PHE A 10 17.62 21.81 -33.21
CA PHE A 10 16.69 21.06 -32.36
C PHE A 10 16.50 19.62 -32.86
N PHE A 11 16.41 19.40 -34.18
CA PHE A 11 16.36 18.06 -34.77
C PHE A 11 17.70 17.31 -34.67
N ALA A 12 18.84 17.98 -34.78
CA ALA A 12 20.14 17.36 -34.57
C ALA A 12 20.37 16.97 -33.09
N MET A 13 19.83 17.74 -32.14
CA MET A 13 19.93 17.43 -30.70
C MET A 13 18.97 16.30 -30.27
N LEU A 14 17.78 16.20 -30.87
CA LEU A 14 16.89 15.04 -30.70
C LEU A 14 17.44 13.78 -31.38
N ALA A 15 18.12 13.91 -32.53
CA ALA A 15 18.82 12.80 -33.15
C ALA A 15 20.02 12.35 -32.30
N PHE A 16 20.75 13.27 -31.64
CA PHE A 16 21.90 12.94 -30.81
C PHE A 16 21.53 12.35 -29.43
N VAL A 17 20.36 12.72 -28.87
CA VAL A 17 19.81 12.12 -27.63
C VAL A 17 19.15 10.77 -27.90
N ALA A 18 18.64 10.53 -29.11
CA ALA A 18 18.09 9.22 -29.51
C ALA A 18 19.17 8.20 -29.92
N THR A 19 20.43 8.61 -30.15
CA THR A 19 21.53 7.71 -30.52
C THR A 19 22.56 7.46 -29.40
N SER A 20 22.37 7.97 -28.19
CA SER A 20 23.35 7.78 -27.08
C SER A 20 22.95 6.73 -26.04
N ALA A 21 21.92 5.92 -26.28
CA ALA A 21 21.50 4.82 -25.40
C ALA A 21 21.62 3.42 -26.02
N ALA A 22 22.17 3.32 -27.24
CA ALA A 22 22.67 2.08 -27.82
C ALA A 22 24.15 1.94 -27.51
N GLN A 23 24.52 1.97 -26.23
CA GLN A 23 25.80 1.42 -25.82
C GLN A 23 25.68 -0.09 -26.06
N GLU A 24 26.45 -0.63 -27.01
CA GLU A 24 26.35 -2.01 -27.50
C GLU A 24 26.22 -3.01 -26.33
N ARG A 25 24.99 -3.48 -26.09
CA ARG A 25 24.71 -4.51 -25.11
C ARG A 25 24.99 -5.85 -25.76
N GLU A 26 25.95 -6.60 -25.24
CA GLU A 26 26.30 -7.93 -25.78
C GLU A 26 25.20 -8.93 -25.41
N GLN A 27 24.45 -9.41 -26.39
CA GLN A 27 23.49 -10.50 -26.20
C GLN A 27 24.24 -11.82 -25.95
N ALA A 28 23.79 -12.59 -24.97
CA ALA A 28 24.35 -13.90 -24.63
C ALA A 28 23.25 -14.88 -24.22
N GLN A 29 23.52 -16.19 -24.32
CA GLN A 29 22.63 -17.21 -23.74
C GLN A 29 22.93 -17.45 -22.26
N SER A 30 24.19 -17.25 -21.86
CA SER A 30 24.68 -17.36 -20.49
C SER A 30 25.75 -16.32 -20.23
N ALA A 31 25.84 -15.82 -19.00
CA ALA A 31 26.85 -14.89 -18.55
C ALA A 31 27.29 -15.21 -17.13
N ARG A 32 28.60 -15.34 -16.91
CA ARG A 32 29.19 -15.52 -15.57
C ARG A 32 29.79 -14.21 -15.10
N ILE A 33 29.50 -13.83 -13.86
CA ILE A 33 30.04 -12.65 -13.20
C ILE A 33 30.70 -13.08 -11.89
N GLU A 34 31.95 -12.70 -11.71
CA GLU A 34 32.69 -12.88 -10.46
C GLU A 34 33.05 -11.50 -9.92
N HIS A 35 32.48 -11.14 -8.78
CA HIS A 35 32.70 -9.83 -8.17
C HIS A 35 32.50 -9.93 -6.65
N GLY A 36 33.43 -9.33 -5.89
CA GLY A 36 33.50 -9.51 -4.44
C GLY A 36 33.69 -10.98 -4.04
N GLU A 37 32.79 -11.49 -3.21
CA GLU A 37 32.78 -12.85 -2.70
C GLU A 37 31.79 -13.76 -3.46
N LEU A 38 31.21 -13.32 -4.58
CA LEU A 38 30.22 -14.08 -5.33
C LEU A 38 30.72 -14.48 -6.72
N SER A 39 30.34 -15.70 -7.13
CA SER A 39 30.39 -16.17 -8.51
C SER A 39 28.98 -16.54 -8.93
N VAL A 40 28.45 -15.83 -9.93
CA VAL A 40 27.05 -15.90 -10.34
C VAL A 40 26.98 -16.22 -11.83
N THR A 41 26.21 -17.24 -12.20
CA THR A 41 25.91 -17.54 -13.60
C THR A 41 24.48 -17.17 -13.88
N PHE A 42 24.26 -16.34 -14.90
CA PHE A 42 22.95 -15.95 -15.42
C PHE A 42 22.69 -16.67 -16.73
N ARG A 43 21.41 -16.88 -17.07
CA ARG A 43 21.01 -17.45 -18.36
C ARG A 43 19.68 -16.90 -18.85
N ASP A 44 19.50 -16.97 -20.16
CA ASP A 44 18.21 -16.74 -20.81
C ASP A 44 17.30 -17.99 -20.73
N ASN A 45 16.14 -17.94 -21.38
CA ASN A 45 15.21 -19.07 -21.47
C ASN A 45 15.08 -19.62 -22.90
N SER A 46 16.11 -19.51 -23.73
CA SER A 46 16.10 -19.99 -25.13
C SER A 46 15.80 -21.48 -25.26
N GLN A 47 16.04 -22.27 -24.21
CA GLN A 47 15.70 -23.70 -24.11
C GLN A 47 14.45 -23.95 -23.25
N SER A 48 13.47 -23.04 -23.26
CA SER A 48 12.17 -23.24 -22.59
C SER A 48 11.33 -24.35 -23.23
N PRO A 49 10.50 -25.08 -22.45
CA PRO A 49 10.23 -24.93 -21.01
C PRO A 49 11.25 -25.63 -20.10
N GLN A 50 12.30 -26.25 -20.65
CA GLN A 50 13.27 -27.05 -19.91
C GLN A 50 14.26 -26.20 -19.10
N VAL A 51 14.45 -24.93 -19.47
CA VAL A 51 15.46 -24.00 -18.96
C VAL A 51 14.80 -22.63 -18.80
N LEU A 52 14.72 -22.12 -17.57
CA LEU A 52 14.13 -20.82 -17.21
C LEU A 52 15.19 -19.70 -17.16
N SER A 53 14.82 -18.47 -17.52
CA SER A 53 15.74 -17.33 -17.41
C SER A 53 15.88 -16.88 -15.96
N GLY A 54 17.08 -16.47 -15.55
CA GLY A 54 17.36 -16.01 -14.19
C GLY A 54 18.81 -16.28 -13.79
N ILE A 55 19.02 -16.48 -12.49
CA ILE A 55 20.32 -16.91 -11.94
C ILE A 55 20.39 -18.43 -12.01
N ASP A 56 21.23 -18.97 -12.87
CA ASP A 56 21.47 -20.41 -13.02
C ASP A 56 22.24 -21.02 -11.84
N ALA A 57 23.26 -20.31 -11.36
CA ALA A 57 24.14 -20.78 -10.29
C ALA A 57 24.64 -19.62 -9.44
N LEU A 58 24.74 -19.84 -8.12
CA LEU A 58 25.18 -18.84 -7.16
C LEU A 58 26.07 -19.45 -6.07
N PHE A 59 27.36 -19.08 -6.12
CA PHE A 59 28.35 -19.50 -5.15
C PHE A 59 28.87 -18.32 -4.32
N ASN A 60 29.13 -18.58 -3.04
CA ASN A 60 29.97 -17.68 -2.24
C ASN A 60 31.40 -18.25 -2.22
N ILE A 61 32.31 -17.62 -2.97
CA ILE A 61 33.66 -18.14 -3.24
C ILE A 61 34.53 -18.26 -1.99
N LYS A 62 34.20 -17.52 -0.93
CA LYS A 62 34.98 -17.49 0.31
C LYS A 62 34.45 -18.44 1.37
N HIS A 63 33.13 -18.55 1.49
CA HIS A 63 32.49 -19.21 2.62
C HIS A 63 31.85 -20.55 2.28
N ALA A 64 31.57 -20.81 0.98
CA ALA A 64 30.93 -22.03 0.50
C ALA A 64 31.15 -22.22 -1.03
N ALA A 65 32.41 -22.29 -1.47
CA ALA A 65 32.75 -22.36 -2.89
C ALA A 65 32.28 -23.64 -3.61
N ASP A 66 31.99 -24.69 -2.85
CA ASP A 66 31.51 -26.00 -3.30
C ASP A 66 29.98 -26.14 -3.21
N TYR A 67 29.26 -25.04 -2.97
CA TYR A 67 27.83 -25.06 -2.69
C TYR A 67 27.08 -24.00 -3.49
N ASP A 68 26.39 -24.51 -4.50
CA ASP A 68 25.42 -23.73 -5.25
C ASP A 68 24.19 -23.48 -4.38
N ALA A 69 23.75 -22.24 -4.31
CA ALA A 69 22.51 -21.87 -3.63
C ALA A 69 21.28 -22.52 -4.30
N TYR A 70 21.32 -22.75 -5.61
CA TYR A 70 20.18 -23.23 -6.39
C TYR A 70 20.33 -24.69 -6.82
N ASP A 71 19.19 -25.38 -6.96
CA ASP A 71 19.14 -26.82 -7.24
C ASP A 71 19.67 -27.14 -8.66
N PRO A 72 20.86 -27.76 -8.79
CA PRO A 72 21.44 -28.04 -10.10
C PRO A 72 20.84 -29.30 -10.77
N ASP A 73 20.17 -30.17 -10.00
CA ASP A 73 19.75 -31.48 -10.46
C ASP A 73 18.32 -31.50 -11.01
N THR A 74 17.48 -30.59 -10.53
CA THR A 74 16.07 -30.54 -10.95
C THR A 74 15.93 -29.87 -12.30
N ARG A 75 15.63 -30.67 -13.33
CA ARG A 75 15.41 -30.22 -14.71
C ARG A 75 14.30 -29.14 -14.77
N GLY A 76 14.64 -27.94 -15.21
CA GLY A 76 13.73 -26.79 -15.28
C GLY A 76 13.56 -26.01 -13.99
N ALA A 77 14.32 -26.34 -12.93
CA ALA A 77 14.31 -25.66 -11.64
C ALA A 77 15.71 -25.14 -11.22
N SER A 78 16.73 -25.23 -12.07
CA SER A 78 18.08 -24.70 -11.77
C SER A 78 18.14 -23.16 -11.89
N ALA A 79 17.10 -22.44 -11.46
CA ALA A 79 17.09 -20.99 -11.52
C ALA A 79 16.60 -20.39 -10.19
N GLY A 80 17.28 -19.35 -9.76
CA GLY A 80 16.81 -18.42 -8.75
C GLY A 80 16.52 -17.05 -9.32
N LEU A 81 15.67 -16.30 -8.61
CA LEU A 81 15.09 -15.03 -9.04
C LEU A 81 14.53 -15.12 -10.47
N ASN A 82 13.93 -16.26 -10.82
CA ASN A 82 13.34 -16.47 -12.14
C ASN A 82 11.88 -16.02 -12.14
N PHE A 83 11.50 -15.20 -13.10
CA PHE A 83 10.10 -14.81 -13.29
C PHE A 83 9.33 -15.95 -13.97
N GLU A 84 8.34 -16.54 -13.29
CA GLU A 84 7.77 -17.83 -13.67
C GLU A 84 6.28 -17.82 -14.06
N HIS A 85 5.46 -16.95 -13.47
CA HIS A 85 4.03 -16.92 -13.75
C HIS A 85 3.48 -15.49 -13.77
N VAL A 86 2.48 -15.25 -14.62
CA VAL A 86 1.60 -14.09 -14.53
C VAL A 86 0.18 -14.60 -14.31
N ILE A 87 -0.54 -14.10 -13.30
CA ILE A 87 -1.89 -14.56 -12.91
C ILE A 87 -2.84 -13.36 -12.81
N SER A 88 -4.07 -13.48 -13.32
CA SER A 88 -5.08 -12.39 -13.38
C SER A 88 -6.30 -12.53 -12.46
N GLY A 89 -6.36 -13.58 -11.63
CA GLY A 89 -7.53 -13.88 -10.81
C GLY A 89 -8.70 -14.55 -11.54
N HIS A 90 -8.72 -14.52 -12.88
CA HIS A 90 -9.73 -15.16 -13.73
C HIS A 90 -9.23 -16.47 -14.34
N ALA A 91 -10.15 -17.30 -14.80
CA ALA A 91 -9.78 -18.52 -15.53
C ALA A 91 -9.15 -18.12 -16.86
N ASN A 92 -7.83 -18.27 -16.96
CA ASN A 92 -7.09 -17.89 -18.14
C ASN A 92 -6.00 -18.95 -18.44
N PRO A 93 -5.92 -19.48 -19.67
CA PRO A 93 -4.91 -20.47 -20.03
C PRO A 93 -3.48 -19.95 -19.84
N ASN A 94 -3.28 -18.63 -19.87
CA ASN A 94 -1.99 -17.99 -19.72
C ASN A 94 -1.55 -17.83 -18.25
N ASN A 95 -2.37 -18.22 -17.25
CA ASN A 95 -2.05 -18.01 -15.83
C ASN A 95 -0.83 -18.80 -15.33
N LYS A 96 -0.33 -19.77 -16.10
CA LYS A 96 0.76 -20.66 -15.69
C LYS A 96 1.84 -20.66 -16.73
N PHE A 97 3.08 -20.68 -16.25
CA PHE A 97 4.25 -20.84 -17.09
C PHE A 97 4.32 -19.83 -18.24
N THR A 98 3.71 -18.65 -18.10
CA THR A 98 3.65 -17.65 -19.17
C THR A 98 5.03 -17.24 -19.68
N PRO A 99 6.02 -16.98 -18.80
CA PRO A 99 7.42 -16.78 -19.18
C PRO A 99 8.10 -17.99 -19.82
N ARG A 100 7.52 -19.21 -19.77
CA ARG A 100 8.02 -20.37 -20.52
C ARG A 100 7.55 -20.41 -21.97
N HIS A 101 6.62 -19.53 -22.35
CA HIS A 101 6.04 -19.44 -23.70
C HIS A 101 6.43 -18.15 -24.42
N GLY A 102 7.59 -17.57 -24.06
CA GLY A 102 8.06 -16.28 -24.57
C GLY A 102 9.53 -16.05 -24.27
N GLN A 103 10.27 -15.39 -25.16
CA GLN A 103 11.72 -15.24 -25.03
C GLN A 103 12.12 -14.08 -24.12
N TYR A 104 12.99 -14.37 -23.15
CA TYR A 104 13.86 -13.37 -22.54
C TYR A 104 15.20 -13.37 -23.28
N THR A 105 15.71 -12.18 -23.57
CA THR A 105 17.06 -12.00 -24.07
C THR A 105 17.95 -11.55 -22.94
N LEU A 106 19.07 -12.25 -22.72
CA LEU A 106 20.07 -11.86 -21.75
C LEU A 106 21.12 -10.96 -22.42
N HIS A 107 21.41 -9.83 -21.78
CA HIS A 107 22.41 -8.87 -22.20
C HIS A 107 23.44 -8.67 -21.09
N LYS A 108 24.74 -8.74 -21.41
CA LYS A 108 25.80 -8.25 -20.53
C LYS A 108 25.87 -6.74 -20.62
N LEU A 109 25.99 -6.07 -19.49
CA LEU A 109 26.13 -4.62 -19.45
C LEU A 109 27.60 -4.18 -19.42
N PRO A 110 27.93 -2.98 -19.93
CA PRO A 110 29.32 -2.52 -20.05
C PRO A 110 30.10 -2.37 -18.73
N ASP A 111 29.41 -2.35 -17.59
CA ASP A 111 30.04 -2.23 -16.26
C ASP A 111 30.76 -3.52 -15.82
N GLY A 112 30.61 -4.61 -16.57
CA GLY A 112 31.25 -5.91 -16.30
C GLY A 112 30.70 -6.66 -15.10
N LYS A 113 29.74 -6.07 -14.36
CA LYS A 113 29.16 -6.63 -13.13
C LYS A 113 27.64 -6.69 -13.14
N SER A 114 27.02 -6.29 -14.25
CA SER A 114 25.57 -6.34 -14.41
C SER A 114 25.14 -7.09 -15.66
N VAL A 115 23.95 -7.70 -15.57
CA VAL A 115 23.22 -8.25 -16.71
C VAL A 115 21.80 -7.71 -16.74
N LEU A 116 21.17 -7.77 -17.91
CA LEU A 116 19.78 -7.40 -18.14
C LEU A 116 19.07 -8.54 -18.87
N LEU A 117 18.02 -9.09 -18.26
CA LEU A 117 17.03 -9.90 -18.95
C LEU A 117 15.94 -8.97 -19.48
N GLU A 118 15.65 -9.03 -20.77
CA GLU A 118 14.64 -8.21 -21.43
C GLU A 118 13.64 -9.09 -22.19
N ARG A 119 12.35 -8.79 -22.02
CA ARG A 119 11.27 -9.42 -22.78
C ARG A 119 10.34 -8.36 -23.32
N ARG A 120 10.05 -8.42 -24.61
CA ARG A 120 9.13 -7.50 -25.29
C ARG A 120 7.68 -7.92 -25.05
N ALA A 121 6.74 -7.00 -25.24
CA ALA A 121 5.32 -7.28 -25.05
C ALA A 121 4.80 -8.33 -26.04
N GLU A 122 5.35 -8.38 -27.25
CA GLU A 122 4.97 -9.33 -28.29
C GLU A 122 5.34 -10.77 -27.93
N ASP A 123 6.43 -10.93 -27.18
CA ASP A 123 6.93 -12.20 -26.67
C ASP A 123 6.25 -12.59 -25.34
N CYS A 124 5.18 -11.90 -24.93
CA CYS A 124 4.44 -12.16 -23.70
C CYS A 124 2.95 -12.36 -24.02
N PRO A 125 2.34 -13.52 -23.69
CA PRO A 125 0.91 -13.73 -23.87
C PRO A 125 0.00 -12.73 -23.14
N TRP A 126 0.51 -12.07 -22.09
CA TRP A 126 -0.18 -10.98 -21.38
C TRP A 126 0.09 -9.59 -21.95
N LYS A 127 0.82 -9.49 -23.07
CA LYS A 127 1.24 -8.22 -23.68
C LYS A 127 1.96 -7.31 -22.68
N VAL A 128 2.80 -7.90 -21.82
CA VAL A 128 3.62 -7.17 -20.85
C VAL A 128 5.07 -7.17 -21.30
N ALA A 129 5.60 -5.98 -21.61
CA ALA A 129 7.04 -5.78 -21.73
C ALA A 129 7.65 -5.76 -20.32
N SER A 130 8.84 -6.34 -20.15
CA SER A 130 9.49 -6.38 -18.84
C SER A 130 11.00 -6.49 -18.92
N THR A 131 11.67 -5.92 -17.94
CA THR A 131 13.11 -6.08 -17.73
C THR A 131 13.40 -6.54 -16.31
N LEU A 132 14.46 -7.32 -16.16
CA LEU A 132 15.03 -7.73 -14.88
C LEU A 132 16.54 -7.52 -14.93
N LYS A 133 17.00 -6.45 -14.28
CA LYS A 133 18.41 -6.11 -14.18
C LYS A 133 18.99 -6.73 -12.92
N TYR A 134 20.17 -7.29 -13.01
CA TYR A 134 20.95 -7.76 -11.86
C TYR A 134 22.31 -7.06 -11.87
N THR A 135 22.79 -6.67 -10.69
CA THR A 135 24.12 -6.09 -10.47
C THR A 135 24.77 -6.81 -9.30
N VAL A 136 25.88 -7.51 -9.55
CA VAL A 136 26.68 -8.17 -8.51
C VAL A 136 27.55 -7.10 -7.86
N ASN A 137 27.41 -6.89 -6.56
CA ASN A 137 28.10 -5.85 -5.79
C ASN A 137 28.87 -6.44 -4.62
N GLU A 138 30.00 -5.81 -4.31
CA GLU A 138 30.80 -6.17 -3.14
C GLU A 138 30.07 -5.90 -1.81
N PRO A 139 30.37 -6.67 -0.76
CA PRO A 139 31.14 -7.91 -0.81
C PRO A 139 30.32 -9.11 -1.31
N HIS A 140 29.01 -9.17 -1.05
CA HIS A 140 28.21 -10.38 -1.31
C HIS A 140 26.74 -10.09 -1.63
N TYR A 141 26.52 -9.10 -2.50
CA TYR A 141 25.19 -8.62 -2.86
C TYR A 141 24.88 -8.86 -4.33
N ILE A 142 23.62 -9.14 -4.62
CA ILE A 142 23.06 -8.98 -5.96
C ILE A 142 21.89 -8.01 -5.83
N ASP A 143 22.08 -6.79 -6.31
CA ASP A 143 20.97 -5.85 -6.46
C ASP A 143 20.19 -6.21 -7.71
N PHE A 144 18.86 -6.22 -7.62
CA PHE A 144 17.99 -6.49 -8.74
C PHE A 144 16.88 -5.45 -8.87
N GLU A 145 16.52 -5.14 -10.12
CA GLU A 145 15.40 -4.25 -10.43
C GLU A 145 14.52 -4.92 -11.48
N PHE A 146 13.24 -5.06 -11.16
CA PHE A 146 12.22 -5.50 -12.10
C PHE A 146 11.42 -4.29 -12.56
N ARG A 147 11.22 -4.15 -13.87
CA ARG A 147 10.30 -3.17 -14.48
C ARG A 147 9.37 -3.89 -15.43
N CYS A 148 8.12 -3.45 -15.50
CA CYS A 148 7.19 -3.93 -16.50
C CYS A 148 6.16 -2.89 -16.93
N THR A 149 5.69 -3.05 -18.16
CA THR A 149 4.72 -2.18 -18.81
C THR A 149 3.67 -3.06 -19.48
N PRO A 150 2.45 -3.15 -18.94
CA PRO A 150 1.32 -3.80 -19.60
C PRO A 150 0.86 -2.97 -20.81
N HIS A 151 0.70 -3.58 -21.98
CA HIS A 151 0.19 -2.89 -23.18
C HIS A 151 -1.31 -3.12 -23.39
N ASP A 152 -1.89 -4.12 -22.74
CA ASP A 152 -3.32 -4.42 -22.82
C ASP A 152 -3.88 -4.84 -21.45
N ALA A 153 -4.48 -3.87 -20.74
CA ALA A 153 -5.11 -4.09 -19.45
C ALA A 153 -6.35 -4.99 -19.53
N ALA A 154 -7.01 -5.12 -20.69
CA ALA A 154 -8.22 -5.94 -20.83
C ALA A 154 -7.93 -7.43 -20.62
N LEU A 155 -6.69 -7.87 -20.82
CA LEU A 155 -6.26 -9.25 -20.59
C LEU A 155 -6.40 -9.67 -19.12
N PHE A 156 -6.35 -8.73 -18.17
CA PHE A 156 -6.45 -8.99 -16.73
C PHE A 156 -7.90 -9.04 -16.19
N GLY A 157 -8.87 -8.98 -17.10
CA GLY A 157 -10.29 -9.15 -16.80
C GLY A 157 -10.86 -8.12 -15.82
N ARG A 158 -12.08 -8.39 -15.34
CA ARG A 158 -12.86 -7.45 -14.51
C ARG A 158 -12.22 -7.12 -13.15
N ARG A 159 -11.38 -8.01 -12.62
CA ARG A 159 -10.66 -7.80 -11.34
C ARG A 159 -9.47 -6.85 -11.50
N GLY A 160 -8.91 -6.77 -12.70
CA GLY A 160 -7.91 -5.75 -13.06
C GLY A 160 -6.55 -5.85 -12.37
N TYR A 161 -6.31 -6.80 -11.47
CA TYR A 161 -5.00 -7.00 -10.84
C TYR A 161 -4.14 -8.00 -11.63
N ALA A 162 -2.83 -7.99 -11.37
CA ALA A 162 -1.91 -8.99 -11.89
C ALA A 162 -0.90 -9.45 -10.83
N VAL A 163 -0.66 -10.75 -10.74
CA VAL A 163 0.35 -11.35 -9.87
C VAL A 163 1.50 -11.87 -10.71
N PHE A 164 2.70 -11.38 -10.45
CA PHE A 164 3.94 -11.75 -11.10
C PHE A 164 4.74 -12.60 -10.11
N PHE A 165 4.92 -13.88 -10.42
CA PHE A 165 5.49 -14.86 -9.50
C PHE A 165 6.97 -15.09 -9.80
N PHE A 166 7.82 -14.98 -8.77
CA PHE A 166 9.26 -15.18 -8.88
C PHE A 166 9.69 -16.35 -8.01
N ALA A 167 10.39 -17.31 -8.60
CA ALA A 167 10.80 -18.52 -7.90
C ALA A 167 12.28 -18.52 -7.50
N ASN A 168 12.57 -19.20 -6.39
CA ASN A 168 13.93 -19.47 -5.92
C ASN A 168 14.03 -20.93 -5.45
N TYR A 169 14.43 -21.81 -6.35
CA TYR A 169 14.54 -23.25 -6.08
C TYR A 169 15.86 -23.57 -5.36
N MET A 170 15.79 -23.78 -4.05
CA MET A 170 16.97 -23.85 -3.20
C MET A 170 17.56 -25.26 -3.14
N ASN A 171 18.89 -25.34 -3.15
CA ASN A 171 19.63 -26.59 -3.01
C ASN A 171 19.89 -26.94 -1.55
N ASP A 172 19.52 -28.15 -1.13
CA ASP A 172 19.87 -28.77 0.15
C ASP A 172 19.93 -27.80 1.34
N VAL A 173 18.76 -27.37 1.83
CA VAL A 173 18.68 -26.37 2.91
C VAL A 173 18.84 -27.00 4.30
N LYS A 174 19.17 -26.17 5.30
CA LYS A 174 19.25 -26.61 6.70
C LYS A 174 17.86 -26.79 7.31
N ASP A 175 16.95 -25.88 6.99
CA ASP A 175 15.53 -26.01 7.30
C ASP A 175 14.68 -25.41 6.17
N VAL A 176 13.46 -25.91 6.02
CA VAL A 176 12.56 -25.54 4.92
C VAL A 176 11.93 -24.16 5.11
N SER A 177 11.94 -23.65 6.33
CA SER A 177 11.12 -22.53 6.75
C SER A 177 11.53 -21.22 6.11
N LEU A 178 10.56 -20.32 5.98
CA LEU A 178 10.83 -18.89 5.79
C LEU A 178 10.75 -18.17 7.13
N HIS A 179 11.60 -17.16 7.31
CA HIS A 179 11.63 -16.31 8.48
C HIS A 179 11.45 -14.84 8.09
N PHE A 180 10.55 -14.13 8.77
CA PHE A 180 10.30 -12.70 8.55
C PHE A 180 9.75 -12.01 9.81
N ARG A 181 9.76 -10.68 9.82
CA ARG A 181 9.08 -9.88 10.86
C ARG A 181 7.60 -9.72 10.54
N GLY A 182 6.76 -9.87 11.55
CA GLY A 182 5.32 -9.74 11.35
C GLY A 182 4.47 -9.99 12.60
N HIS A 183 3.17 -10.12 12.37
CA HIS A 183 2.17 -10.38 13.41
C HIS A 183 1.52 -11.75 13.17
N ARG A 184 1.34 -12.55 14.23
CA ARG A 184 0.65 -13.86 14.16
C ARG A 184 -0.87 -13.78 14.28
N SER A 185 -1.41 -12.65 14.76
CA SER A 185 -2.83 -12.42 14.92
C SER A 185 -3.15 -10.93 14.92
N ILE A 186 -4.43 -10.57 14.79
CA ILE A 186 -4.92 -9.19 14.67
C ILE A 186 -4.56 -8.28 15.85
N HIS A 187 -4.40 -8.85 17.04
CA HIS A 187 -4.04 -8.12 18.26
C HIS A 187 -2.66 -8.51 18.79
N GLY A 188 -1.89 -9.28 18.02
CA GLY A 188 -0.54 -9.68 18.38
C GLY A 188 0.44 -8.52 18.27
N LYS A 189 1.55 -8.62 19.00
CA LYS A 189 2.72 -7.74 18.81
C LYS A 189 3.59 -8.23 17.66
N GLU A 190 4.41 -7.34 17.11
CA GLU A 190 5.37 -7.70 16.07
C GLU A 190 6.45 -8.64 16.63
N GLU A 191 6.70 -9.75 15.95
CA GLU A 191 7.66 -10.78 16.34
C GLU A 191 8.38 -11.39 15.13
N TRP A 192 9.39 -12.21 15.39
CA TRP A 192 9.98 -13.08 14.37
C TRP A 192 9.04 -14.26 14.12
N ILE A 193 8.63 -14.39 12.87
CA ILE A 193 7.74 -15.45 12.43
C ILE A 193 8.55 -16.41 11.59
N THR A 194 8.69 -17.62 12.12
CA THR A 194 9.11 -18.79 11.35
C THR A 194 7.86 -19.47 10.81
N VAL A 195 7.75 -19.57 9.51
CA VAL A 195 6.70 -20.34 8.84
C VAL A 195 7.29 -21.57 8.20
N ASP A 196 6.84 -22.69 8.71
CA ASP A 196 6.88 -23.98 8.06
C ASP A 196 5.43 -24.47 8.14
N ALA A 197 4.82 -24.95 7.05
CA ALA A 197 3.51 -25.58 7.19
C ALA A 197 3.65 -26.68 8.27
N PRO A 198 2.81 -26.79 9.33
CA PRO A 198 3.00 -27.75 10.44
C PRO A 198 2.38 -29.13 10.15
N LYS A 199 2.99 -30.19 10.70
CA LYS A 199 2.64 -31.59 10.36
C LYS A 199 1.18 -31.87 10.73
N GLY A 200 0.33 -32.10 9.74
CA GLY A 200 -1.10 -32.35 9.93
C GLY A 200 -2.03 -31.18 9.53
N HIS A 201 -1.50 -30.03 9.11
CA HIS A 201 -2.32 -28.98 8.49
C HIS A 201 -2.82 -29.44 7.11
N PRO A 202 -4.05 -29.12 6.67
CA PRO A 202 -4.52 -29.43 5.31
C PRO A 202 -3.57 -28.94 4.20
N ASP A 203 -2.85 -27.85 4.51
CA ASP A 203 -1.91 -27.17 3.60
C ASP A 203 -0.45 -27.57 3.81
N TRP A 204 -0.19 -28.59 4.64
CA TRP A 204 1.12 -29.16 4.91
C TRP A 204 1.95 -29.47 3.65
N ASN A 205 1.29 -29.77 2.53
CA ASN A 205 1.91 -30.16 1.26
C ASN A 205 1.77 -29.11 0.14
N GLY A 206 1.16 -27.95 0.37
CA GLY A 206 0.66 -27.06 -0.71
C GLY A 206 1.42 -25.74 -0.92
N GLY A 207 2.19 -25.29 0.07
CA GLY A 207 2.76 -23.93 0.06
C GLY A 207 1.69 -22.84 0.27
N GLY A 208 2.09 -21.57 0.37
CA GLY A 208 1.16 -20.45 0.48
C GLY A 208 1.85 -19.09 0.59
N ASN A 209 1.05 -18.02 0.56
CA ASN A 209 1.56 -16.64 0.53
C ASN A 209 1.24 -15.86 1.80
N TYR A 210 2.21 -15.06 2.20
CA TYR A 210 2.11 -14.11 3.30
C TYR A 210 2.06 -12.71 2.73
N ARG A 211 1.10 -11.93 3.19
CA ARG A 211 0.85 -10.57 2.72
C ARG A 211 1.11 -9.56 3.84
N ALA A 212 1.29 -8.30 3.48
CA ALA A 212 1.52 -7.22 4.43
C ALA A 212 0.36 -7.07 5.42
N LEU A 213 0.63 -6.49 6.58
CA LEU A 213 -0.35 -6.29 7.65
C LEU A 213 -1.61 -5.53 7.20
N SER A 214 -1.43 -4.52 6.35
CA SER A 214 -2.48 -3.60 5.88
C SER A 214 -3.14 -3.99 4.55
N THR A 215 -2.76 -5.10 3.92
CA THR A 215 -3.27 -5.46 2.60
C THR A 215 -4.39 -6.49 2.64
N ASP A 216 -5.39 -6.33 1.78
CA ASP A 216 -6.48 -7.29 1.67
C ASP A 216 -6.06 -8.54 0.87
N ASP A 217 -6.84 -9.62 0.98
CA ASP A 217 -6.64 -10.79 0.13
C ASP A 217 -7.10 -10.51 -1.32
N LEU A 218 -6.60 -11.29 -2.28
CA LEU A 218 -7.04 -11.20 -3.67
C LEU A 218 -8.22 -12.14 -3.90
N GLU A 219 -9.23 -11.63 -4.59
CA GLU A 219 -10.36 -12.46 -5.04
C GLU A 219 -10.00 -13.24 -6.30
N TYR A 220 -10.48 -14.48 -6.41
CA TYR A 220 -10.31 -15.35 -7.57
C TYR A 220 -11.67 -15.84 -8.07
N ASP A 221 -11.77 -16.31 -9.32
CA ASP A 221 -12.91 -17.14 -9.74
C ASP A 221 -12.86 -18.50 -9.01
N ASP A 222 -14.03 -19.10 -8.76
CA ASP A 222 -14.15 -20.29 -7.91
C ASP A 222 -13.39 -21.51 -8.46
N ASP A 223 -13.35 -21.67 -9.79
CA ASP A 223 -12.62 -22.72 -10.52
C ASP A 223 -11.12 -22.40 -10.69
N VAL A 224 -10.69 -21.19 -10.30
CA VAL A 224 -9.31 -20.70 -10.39
C VAL A 224 -8.56 -20.80 -9.07
N ARG A 225 -9.18 -21.35 -8.01
CA ARG A 225 -8.48 -21.78 -6.78
C ARG A 225 -7.50 -22.94 -7.10
N PHE A 226 -6.46 -22.60 -7.83
CA PHE A 226 -5.45 -23.47 -8.39
C PHE A 226 -4.27 -23.58 -7.42
N ARG A 227 -3.69 -24.77 -7.31
CA ARG A 227 -2.64 -25.11 -6.33
C ARG A 227 -1.23 -24.62 -6.73
N LEU A 228 -1.08 -23.36 -7.14
CA LEU A 228 0.23 -22.71 -7.38
C LEU A 228 0.37 -21.47 -6.51
N ASN A 229 0.18 -21.63 -5.19
CA ASN A 229 0.26 -20.51 -4.25
C ASN A 229 -0.57 -19.30 -4.72
N SER A 230 -1.84 -19.48 -5.10
CA SER A 230 -2.73 -18.33 -5.40
C SER A 230 -3.44 -17.82 -4.14
N TRP A 231 -3.60 -18.67 -3.13
CA TRP A 231 -4.20 -18.35 -1.84
C TRP A 231 -3.19 -17.71 -0.87
N SER A 232 -3.65 -16.75 -0.06
CA SER A 232 -2.83 -16.08 0.96
C SER A 232 -3.39 -16.29 2.36
N TYR A 233 -2.51 -16.52 3.33
CA TYR A 233 -2.91 -16.71 4.72
C TYR A 233 -3.46 -15.43 5.35
N ASP A 234 -4.61 -15.55 6.04
CA ASP A 234 -5.12 -14.45 6.86
C ASP A 234 -4.14 -14.04 7.95
N TRP A 235 -3.47 -15.03 8.53
CA TRP A 235 -2.36 -14.86 9.46
C TRP A 235 -1.35 -16.01 9.26
N PRO A 236 -0.04 -15.78 9.41
CA PRO A 236 0.61 -14.52 9.80
C PRO A 236 0.66 -13.42 8.71
N ARG A 237 0.91 -12.18 9.13
CA ARG A 237 1.12 -11.01 8.26
C ARG A 237 2.50 -10.42 8.39
N ILE A 238 3.04 -9.90 7.29
CA ILE A 238 4.40 -9.34 7.20
C ILE A 238 4.38 -7.85 7.56
N THR A 239 5.42 -7.38 8.24
CA THR A 239 5.62 -5.97 8.57
C THR A 239 6.92 -5.36 8.01
N MET A 240 7.92 -6.18 7.65
CA MET A 240 9.14 -5.71 7.00
C MET A 240 9.36 -6.35 5.61
N PRO A 241 9.90 -5.61 4.62
CA PRO A 241 10.08 -6.08 3.24
C PRO A 241 11.32 -6.95 3.08
N PHE A 242 11.52 -7.92 3.97
CA PHE A 242 12.51 -8.95 3.75
C PHE A 242 12.12 -10.27 4.42
N TYR A 243 12.70 -11.34 3.89
CA TYR A 243 12.70 -12.64 4.53
C TYR A 243 14.06 -13.31 4.36
N TYR A 244 14.31 -14.32 5.18
CA TYR A 244 15.48 -15.18 5.00
C TYR A 244 15.13 -16.66 5.19
N GLY A 245 15.96 -17.51 4.61
CA GLY A 245 15.95 -18.96 4.77
C GLY A 245 17.36 -19.47 5.10
N ARG A 246 17.44 -20.56 5.88
CA ARG A 246 18.72 -21.14 6.33
C ARG A 246 19.12 -22.29 5.44
N ALA A 247 20.22 -22.11 4.71
CA ALA A 247 20.78 -23.10 3.83
C ALA A 247 21.86 -23.94 4.54
N ASN A 248 22.32 -25.01 3.89
CA ASN A 248 23.43 -25.80 4.43
C ASN A 248 24.74 -24.99 4.48
N ARG A 249 25.78 -25.59 5.08
CA ARG A 249 27.09 -24.95 5.32
C ARG A 249 27.03 -23.64 6.14
N GLY A 250 25.91 -23.41 6.84
CA GLY A 250 25.66 -22.19 7.60
C GLY A 250 25.36 -20.97 6.74
N MET A 251 25.08 -21.16 5.45
CA MET A 251 24.71 -20.09 4.54
C MET A 251 23.28 -19.62 4.80
N THR A 252 23.01 -18.36 4.52
CA THR A 252 21.69 -17.76 4.64
C THR A 252 21.37 -17.06 3.32
N PHE A 253 20.21 -17.41 2.78
CA PHE A 253 19.61 -16.73 1.64
C PHE A 253 18.67 -15.69 2.19
N MET A 254 18.82 -14.44 1.77
CA MET A 254 17.97 -13.35 2.21
C MET A 254 17.58 -12.51 1.01
N LEU A 255 16.28 -12.23 0.89
CA LEU A 255 15.74 -11.29 -0.09
C LEU A 255 15.15 -10.10 0.65
N MET A 256 15.55 -8.91 0.21
CA MET A 256 15.10 -7.62 0.72
C MET A 256 14.50 -6.81 -0.43
N PHE A 257 13.47 -6.04 -0.15
CA PHE A 257 12.75 -5.22 -1.12
C PHE A 257 12.66 -3.78 -0.63
N ASP A 258 12.62 -2.84 -1.56
CA ASP A 258 12.55 -1.41 -1.27
C ASP A 258 11.26 -1.01 -0.54
N ARG A 259 10.19 -1.80 -0.72
CA ARG A 259 8.91 -1.65 -0.03
C ARG A 259 8.15 -2.98 0.07
N LEU A 260 7.21 -3.04 1.01
CA LEU A 260 6.23 -4.13 1.09
C LEU A 260 5.01 -3.87 0.19
N HIS A 261 4.50 -2.64 0.18
CA HIS A 261 3.32 -2.28 -0.58
C HIS A 261 3.21 -0.77 -0.80
N SER A 262 2.33 -0.41 -1.73
CA SER A 262 1.85 0.93 -2.05
C SER A 262 0.38 0.82 -2.48
N ASP A 263 -0.25 1.96 -2.80
CA ASP A 263 -1.57 1.96 -3.41
C ASP A 263 -1.59 1.24 -4.79
N ARG A 264 -0.44 1.18 -5.47
CA ARG A 264 -0.31 0.61 -6.82
C ARG A 264 0.05 -0.87 -6.83
N ASP A 265 0.85 -1.31 -5.86
CA ASP A 265 1.46 -2.64 -5.89
C ASP A 265 1.88 -3.17 -4.51
N GLN A 266 2.25 -4.45 -4.45
CA GLN A 266 2.72 -5.09 -3.22
C GLN A 266 3.65 -6.28 -3.50
N ILE A 267 4.52 -6.58 -2.54
CA ILE A 267 5.34 -7.77 -2.45
C ILE A 267 4.69 -8.73 -1.44
N ARG A 268 4.57 -10.01 -1.82
CA ARG A 268 4.15 -11.11 -0.94
C ARG A 268 5.24 -12.15 -0.86
N PHE A 269 5.40 -12.78 0.29
CA PHE A 269 6.37 -13.87 0.45
C PHE A 269 5.67 -15.19 0.19
N SER A 270 6.33 -16.11 -0.49
CA SER A 270 5.76 -17.38 -0.89
C SER A 270 6.71 -18.51 -0.51
N LEU A 271 6.19 -19.53 0.16
CA LEU A 271 6.94 -20.75 0.44
C LEU A 271 6.27 -21.91 -0.30
N TYR A 272 7.04 -22.67 -1.06
CA TYR A 272 6.60 -23.96 -1.58
C TYR A 272 7.52 -25.09 -1.08
N LYS A 273 6.92 -26.22 -0.69
CA LYS A 273 7.65 -27.38 -0.18
C LYS A 273 7.60 -28.53 -1.18
N PHE A 274 8.76 -28.98 -1.64
CA PHE A 274 8.88 -30.25 -2.36
C PHE A 274 9.00 -31.40 -1.36
N LYS A 275 8.20 -32.47 -1.53
CA LYS A 275 8.20 -33.65 -0.65
C LYS A 275 9.52 -34.42 -0.76
N LEU A 276 10.50 -34.26 0.15
CA LEU A 276 11.64 -35.19 0.22
C LEU A 276 12.17 -35.47 1.64
N PRO A 277 12.39 -36.75 2.04
CA PRO A 277 12.78 -37.13 3.40
C PRO A 277 14.28 -37.03 3.75
N LYS A 278 15.18 -36.73 2.80
CA LYS A 278 16.65 -36.77 3.03
C LYS A 278 17.43 -35.49 2.65
N HIS A 279 16.95 -34.73 1.66
CA HIS A 279 17.58 -33.49 1.18
C HIS A 279 16.47 -32.47 0.87
N PRO A 280 16.16 -31.54 1.78
CA PRO A 280 15.08 -30.58 1.55
C PRO A 280 15.52 -29.53 0.52
N ARG A 281 14.71 -29.35 -0.52
CA ARG A 281 14.91 -28.38 -1.60
C ARG A 281 13.66 -27.54 -1.78
N PRO A 282 13.37 -26.58 -0.88
CA PRO A 282 12.16 -25.76 -0.98
C PRO A 282 12.26 -24.71 -2.08
N ALA A 283 11.14 -24.07 -2.39
CA ALA A 283 11.11 -22.83 -3.15
C ALA A 283 10.85 -21.66 -2.19
N TRP A 284 11.81 -20.74 -2.08
CA TRP A 284 11.72 -19.52 -1.26
C TRP A 284 11.34 -18.33 -2.14
N ASP A 285 10.09 -18.33 -2.58
CA ASP A 285 9.56 -17.51 -3.64
C ASP A 285 9.00 -16.17 -3.14
N PHE A 286 8.64 -15.30 -4.07
CA PHE A 286 7.84 -14.11 -3.77
C PHE A 286 6.91 -13.76 -4.94
N GLN A 287 5.91 -12.94 -4.65
CA GLN A 287 5.00 -12.39 -5.65
C GLN A 287 5.12 -10.88 -5.67
N TYR A 288 5.13 -10.30 -6.87
CA TYR A 288 4.86 -8.89 -7.09
C TYR A 288 3.44 -8.75 -7.63
N VAL A 289 2.58 -8.05 -6.91
CA VAL A 289 1.17 -7.87 -7.27
C VAL A 289 0.95 -6.43 -7.68
N ILE A 290 0.43 -6.22 -8.88
CA ILE A 290 -0.10 -4.93 -9.33
C ILE A 290 -1.57 -4.89 -8.95
N ASN A 291 -1.98 -3.94 -8.11
CA ASN A 291 -3.34 -3.86 -7.57
C ASN A 291 -4.36 -3.50 -8.67
N LYS A 292 -3.95 -2.69 -9.64
CA LYS A 292 -4.74 -2.29 -10.80
C LYS A 292 -3.84 -2.06 -12.01
N VAL A 293 -4.03 -2.88 -13.04
CA VAL A 293 -3.30 -2.82 -14.30
C VAL A 293 -3.87 -1.73 -15.20
N GLU A 294 -3.00 -0.85 -15.68
CA GLU A 294 -3.31 0.21 -16.64
C GLU A 294 -2.38 0.07 -17.86
N SER A 295 -2.96 0.13 -19.06
CA SER A 295 -2.17 0.05 -20.29
C SER A 295 -1.20 1.24 -20.39
N GLY A 296 0.08 0.95 -20.65
CA GLY A 296 1.15 1.92 -20.79
C GLY A 296 1.71 2.45 -19.47
N ALA A 297 1.16 2.06 -18.32
CA ALA A 297 1.71 2.42 -17.03
C ALA A 297 2.94 1.56 -16.69
N GLU A 298 3.96 2.18 -16.10
CA GLU A 298 5.13 1.49 -15.59
C GLU A 298 4.94 1.01 -14.15
N TYR A 299 5.39 -0.22 -13.90
CA TYR A 299 5.38 -0.89 -12.61
C TYR A 299 6.75 -1.53 -12.36
N GLY A 300 7.08 -1.83 -11.11
CA GLY A 300 8.35 -2.47 -10.78
C GLY A 300 8.75 -2.35 -9.32
N PHE A 301 9.81 -3.06 -8.95
CA PHE A 301 10.39 -3.03 -7.61
C PHE A 301 11.91 -3.13 -7.68
N ARG A 302 12.57 -2.69 -6.62
CA ARG A 302 14.00 -2.94 -6.38
C ARG A 302 14.15 -3.89 -5.21
N GLY A 303 15.16 -4.74 -5.28
CA GLY A 303 15.51 -5.60 -4.16
C GLY A 303 16.99 -5.96 -4.15
N ARG A 304 17.38 -6.64 -3.08
CA ARG A 304 18.73 -7.13 -2.86
C ARG A 304 18.68 -8.56 -2.37
N LEU A 305 19.47 -9.41 -3.02
CA LEU A 305 19.78 -10.75 -2.59
C LEU A 305 21.10 -10.73 -1.81
N VAL A 306 21.11 -11.37 -0.65
CA VAL A 306 22.31 -11.61 0.16
C VAL A 306 22.54 -13.11 0.26
N TRP A 307 23.77 -13.54 -0.04
CA TRP A 307 24.20 -14.94 0.07
C TRP A 307 25.51 -15.05 0.86
N LYS A 308 25.38 -15.21 2.18
CA LYS A 308 26.50 -15.28 3.12
C LYS A 308 26.15 -16.05 4.38
N LYS A 309 27.11 -16.19 5.30
CA LYS A 309 26.86 -16.74 6.64
C LYS A 309 26.27 -15.67 7.56
N PHE A 310 25.19 -16.02 8.25
CA PHE A 310 24.65 -15.27 9.38
C PHE A 310 24.55 -16.18 10.61
N VAL A 311 24.82 -15.65 11.79
CA VAL A 311 24.75 -16.38 13.06
C VAL A 311 23.33 -16.32 13.63
N SER A 312 22.65 -15.18 13.51
CA SER A 312 21.37 -14.92 14.16
C SER A 312 20.31 -14.33 13.22
N ALA A 313 19.05 -14.26 13.66
CA ALA A 313 18.01 -13.51 12.97
C ALA A 313 18.28 -11.99 13.03
N GLU A 314 18.91 -11.54 14.12
CA GLU A 314 19.30 -10.14 14.32
C GLU A 314 20.33 -9.68 13.30
N ASP A 315 21.24 -10.56 12.88
CA ASP A 315 22.20 -10.23 11.82
C ASP A 315 21.47 -9.92 10.49
N CYS A 316 20.35 -10.60 10.23
CA CYS A 316 19.53 -10.36 9.04
C CYS A 316 18.79 -9.01 9.16
N LEU A 317 18.24 -8.69 10.34
CA LEU A 317 17.61 -7.39 10.56
C LEU A 317 18.62 -6.24 10.40
N ASN A 318 19.80 -6.36 11.03
CA ASN A 318 20.88 -5.38 10.88
C ASN A 318 21.34 -5.23 9.42
N GLU A 319 21.34 -6.32 8.64
CA GLU A 319 21.66 -6.25 7.21
C GLU A 319 20.63 -5.42 6.44
N TYR A 320 19.35 -5.67 6.70
CA TYR A 320 18.26 -4.92 6.11
C TYR A 320 18.29 -3.45 6.53
N GLU A 321 18.47 -3.16 7.81
CA GLU A 321 18.54 -1.79 8.32
C GLU A 321 19.73 -1.02 7.74
N ARG A 322 20.88 -1.66 7.56
CA ARG A 322 22.03 -1.04 6.85
C ARG A 322 21.72 -0.77 5.39
N TRP A 323 21.04 -1.70 4.71
CA TRP A 323 20.63 -1.50 3.33
C TRP A 323 19.64 -0.33 3.23
N VAL A 324 18.63 -0.29 4.08
CA VAL A 324 17.68 0.83 4.16
C VAL A 324 18.39 2.13 4.48
N ALA A 325 19.29 2.16 5.48
CA ALA A 325 20.06 3.34 5.84
C ALA A 325 20.91 3.87 4.67
N ALA A 326 21.55 2.98 3.90
CA ALA A 326 22.29 3.36 2.71
C ALA A 326 21.39 3.92 1.57
N HIS A 327 20.08 3.64 1.62
CA HIS A 327 19.07 4.18 0.70
C HIS A 327 18.18 5.25 1.36
N ASN A 328 18.41 5.59 2.62
CA ASN A 328 17.63 6.59 3.35
C ASN A 328 17.84 7.97 2.76
N ASP A 329 18.99 8.29 2.16
CA ASP A 329 19.19 9.56 1.44
C ASP A 329 18.18 9.72 0.29
N GLU A 330 17.84 8.64 -0.41
CA GLU A 330 16.83 8.68 -1.48
C GLU A 330 15.42 8.85 -0.91
N ARG A 331 15.07 8.11 0.16
CA ARG A 331 13.76 8.24 0.82
C ARG A 331 13.58 9.60 1.50
N ALA A 332 14.59 10.09 2.21
CA ALA A 332 14.62 11.41 2.84
C ALA A 332 14.52 12.50 1.77
N ARG A 333 15.23 12.36 0.64
CA ARG A 333 15.08 13.27 -0.50
C ARG A 333 13.66 13.27 -1.08
N LEU A 334 13.03 12.10 -1.24
CA LEU A 334 11.64 12.00 -1.73
C LEU A 334 10.63 12.56 -0.70
N TYR A 335 10.86 12.32 0.58
CA TYR A 335 10.07 12.87 1.69
C TYR A 335 10.14 14.40 1.68
N GLU A 336 11.35 14.95 1.59
CA GLU A 336 11.57 16.39 1.46
C GLU A 336 10.96 16.94 0.16
N GLU A 337 11.07 16.22 -0.96
CA GLU A 337 10.44 16.63 -2.22
C GLU A 337 8.91 16.72 -2.11
N ARG A 338 8.27 15.79 -1.39
CA ARG A 338 6.83 15.83 -1.09
C ARG A 338 6.48 17.07 -0.27
N VAL A 339 7.25 17.35 0.79
CA VAL A 339 7.09 18.57 1.62
C VAL A 339 7.22 19.82 0.76
N GLN A 340 8.27 19.91 -0.07
CA GLN A 340 8.49 21.06 -0.95
C GLN A 340 7.41 21.19 -2.03
N ARG A 341 6.86 20.08 -2.52
CA ARG A 341 5.74 20.10 -3.47
C ARG A 341 4.45 20.60 -2.81
N LEU A 342 4.15 20.17 -1.58
CA LEU A 342 3.02 20.71 -0.81
C LEU A 342 3.17 22.21 -0.55
N LYS A 343 4.36 22.67 -0.15
CA LYS A 343 4.67 24.11 0.01
C LYS A 343 4.48 24.88 -1.30
N ARG A 344 4.91 24.33 -2.44
CA ARG A 344 4.67 24.94 -3.77
C ARG A 344 3.19 25.00 -4.16
N LEU A 345 2.36 24.08 -3.65
CA LEU A 345 0.91 24.11 -3.79
C LEU A 345 0.24 25.09 -2.80
N GLY A 346 1.03 25.77 -1.96
CA GLY A 346 0.59 26.76 -1.00
C GLY A 346 0.14 26.17 0.34
N ALA A 347 0.40 24.89 0.59
CA ALA A 347 0.13 24.28 1.88
C ALA A 347 1.19 24.69 2.91
N THR A 348 0.75 24.92 4.15
CA THR A 348 1.64 24.99 5.31
C THR A 348 1.90 23.57 5.79
N VAL A 349 3.17 23.28 6.11
CA VAL A 349 3.60 21.97 6.61
C VAL A 349 4.40 22.21 7.89
N LEU A 350 3.96 21.60 8.99
CA LEU A 350 4.65 21.62 10.28
C LEU A 350 5.32 20.27 10.52
N THR A 351 6.56 20.32 11.01
CA THR A 351 7.35 19.14 11.35
C THR A 351 7.75 19.14 12.82
N ARG A 352 7.87 17.95 13.41
CA ARG A 352 8.46 17.71 14.74
C ARG A 352 9.40 16.53 14.63
N ASP A 353 10.64 16.69 15.08
CA ASP A 353 11.69 15.65 14.99
C ASP A 353 11.83 15.08 13.56
N ASP A 354 11.83 15.97 12.56
CA ASP A 354 11.87 15.67 11.11
C ASP A 354 10.63 14.98 10.52
N ASP A 355 9.63 14.62 11.34
CA ASP A 355 8.36 14.08 10.88
C ASP A 355 7.30 15.17 10.64
N VAL A 356 6.56 15.09 9.54
CA VAL A 356 5.39 15.93 9.29
C VAL A 356 4.26 15.57 10.25
N ILE A 357 3.87 16.53 11.08
CA ILE A 357 2.80 16.38 12.07
C ILE A 357 1.50 17.09 11.64
N GLU A 358 1.61 18.17 10.88
CA GLU A 358 0.45 18.92 10.38
C GLU A 358 0.64 19.34 8.92
N VAL A 359 -0.42 19.19 8.12
CA VAL A 359 -0.54 19.80 6.80
C VAL A 359 -1.83 20.62 6.73
N ASN A 360 -1.70 21.92 6.49
CA ASN A 360 -2.83 22.80 6.23
C ASN A 360 -2.80 23.27 4.77
N ALA A 361 -3.76 22.82 3.99
CA ALA A 361 -3.94 23.20 2.59
C ALA A 361 -5.31 23.85 2.34
N ASN A 362 -5.87 24.53 3.34
CA ASN A 362 -7.16 25.20 3.23
C ASN A 362 -7.15 26.24 2.12
N ARG A 363 -8.21 26.23 1.29
CA ARG A 363 -8.41 27.12 0.14
C ARG A 363 -7.29 27.05 -0.89
N ARG A 364 -6.55 25.93 -0.93
CA ARG A 364 -5.51 25.69 -1.94
C ARG A 364 -6.03 24.83 -3.07
N ARG A 365 -5.35 24.89 -4.20
CA ARG A 365 -5.68 24.12 -5.40
C ARG A 365 -5.15 22.68 -5.31
N ILE A 366 -5.53 21.99 -4.23
CA ILE A 366 -5.27 20.57 -4.00
C ILE A 366 -6.42 19.76 -4.63
N ALA A 367 -6.05 18.74 -5.40
CA ALA A 367 -6.95 17.76 -6.00
C ALA A 367 -6.56 16.34 -5.58
N ASP A 368 -7.37 15.33 -5.97
CA ASP A 368 -7.21 13.93 -5.54
C ASP A 368 -5.80 13.38 -5.74
N LYS A 369 -5.18 13.67 -6.90
CA LYS A 369 -3.81 13.23 -7.22
C LYS A 369 -2.74 13.81 -6.29
N ASP A 370 -3.00 14.96 -5.67
CA ASP A 370 -2.06 15.64 -4.80
C ASP A 370 -2.11 15.08 -3.38
N LEU A 371 -3.20 14.39 -2.98
CA LEU A 371 -3.26 13.68 -1.69
C LEU A 371 -2.29 12.50 -1.62
N ALA A 372 -1.84 11.96 -2.76
CA ALA A 372 -0.75 10.99 -2.79
C ALA A 372 0.56 11.56 -2.20
N LEU A 373 0.72 12.89 -2.08
CA LEU A 373 1.89 13.51 -1.47
C LEU A 373 1.95 13.29 0.05
N VAL A 374 0.80 13.24 0.72
CA VAL A 374 0.71 13.11 2.19
C VAL A 374 0.65 11.65 2.65
N SER A 375 0.54 10.67 1.75
CA SER A 375 0.33 9.25 2.07
C SER A 375 1.41 8.61 2.94
N GLU A 376 2.62 9.18 2.93
CA GLU A 376 3.80 8.66 3.66
C GLU A 376 4.04 9.38 4.99
N PHE A 377 3.25 10.41 5.33
CA PHE A 377 3.40 11.15 6.58
C PHE A 377 2.65 10.43 7.70
N THR A 378 3.05 9.18 8.00
CA THR A 378 2.31 8.30 8.90
C THR A 378 2.28 8.76 10.36
N GLN A 379 3.11 9.74 10.73
CA GLN A 379 3.10 10.40 12.04
C GLN A 379 2.20 11.65 12.08
N MET A 380 1.56 12.02 10.96
CA MET A 380 0.72 13.20 10.87
C MET A 380 -0.54 13.04 11.71
N THR A 381 -0.80 14.03 12.57
CA THR A 381 -1.98 14.10 13.44
C THR A 381 -3.04 15.03 12.87
N ASP A 382 -2.65 16.02 12.05
CA ASP A 382 -3.54 17.09 11.60
C ASP A 382 -3.49 17.31 10.09
N LEU A 383 -4.64 17.19 9.43
CA LEU A 383 -4.80 17.45 7.99
C LEU A 383 -6.00 18.35 7.74
N SER A 384 -5.75 19.53 7.19
CA SER A 384 -6.78 20.53 6.87
C SER A 384 -6.86 20.74 5.35
N LEU A 385 -8.02 20.43 4.78
CA LEU A 385 -8.32 20.44 3.35
C LEU A 385 -9.60 21.22 3.05
N GLU A 386 -9.92 22.21 3.89
CA GLU A 386 -11.09 23.08 3.77
C GLU A 386 -11.12 23.76 2.40
N GLU A 387 -12.30 23.84 1.76
CA GLU A 387 -12.50 24.57 0.51
C GLU A 387 -11.50 24.14 -0.60
N THR A 388 -11.15 22.85 -0.64
CA THR A 388 -10.33 22.25 -1.70
C THR A 388 -11.19 21.50 -2.73
N THR A 389 -10.58 21.05 -3.82
CA THR A 389 -11.29 20.37 -4.93
C THR A 389 -11.32 18.85 -4.82
N ILE A 390 -10.87 18.29 -3.69
CA ILE A 390 -10.82 16.85 -3.45
C ILE A 390 -12.22 16.21 -3.47
N SER A 391 -12.26 14.96 -3.90
CA SER A 391 -13.43 14.09 -3.97
C SER A 391 -13.15 12.76 -3.27
N ASP A 392 -14.15 11.88 -3.22
CA ASP A 392 -14.03 10.54 -2.61
C ASP A 392 -12.84 9.74 -3.15
N ALA A 393 -12.49 9.94 -4.43
CA ALA A 393 -11.37 9.26 -5.07
C ALA A 393 -10.01 9.63 -4.45
N GLY A 394 -9.87 10.84 -3.90
CA GLY A 394 -8.62 11.28 -3.28
C GLY A 394 -8.38 10.69 -1.89
N LEU A 395 -9.45 10.37 -1.15
CA LEU A 395 -9.35 9.93 0.25
C LEU A 395 -8.73 8.54 0.42
N VAL A 396 -8.63 7.76 -0.66
CA VAL A 396 -7.92 6.47 -0.66
C VAL A 396 -6.46 6.61 -0.22
N HIS A 397 -5.83 7.77 -0.48
CA HIS A 397 -4.44 8.04 -0.14
C HIS A 397 -4.21 8.28 1.36
N LEU A 398 -5.28 8.45 2.15
CA LEU A 398 -5.16 8.71 3.59
C LEU A 398 -5.14 7.43 4.43
N ARG A 399 -5.35 6.25 3.83
CA ARG A 399 -5.53 4.96 4.53
C ARG A 399 -4.42 4.61 5.52
N ASN A 400 -3.20 5.05 5.27
CA ASN A 400 -2.04 4.74 6.13
C ASN A 400 -1.82 5.76 7.27
N LEU A 401 -2.61 6.83 7.33
CA LEU A 401 -2.48 7.89 8.34
C LEU A 401 -3.21 7.50 9.64
N GLN A 402 -2.78 6.39 10.22
CA GLN A 402 -3.43 5.79 11.40
C GLN A 402 -3.24 6.60 12.69
N GLN A 403 -2.42 7.65 12.67
CA GLN A 403 -2.25 8.61 13.76
C GLN A 403 -3.06 9.90 13.55
N LEU A 404 -3.85 10.01 12.47
CA LEU A 404 -4.60 11.23 12.18
C LEU A 404 -5.73 11.42 13.20
N GLU A 405 -5.70 12.55 13.91
CA GLU A 405 -6.66 12.93 14.96
C GLU A 405 -7.61 14.03 14.45
N TRP A 406 -7.14 14.91 13.57
CA TRP A 406 -7.91 16.01 13.00
C TRP A 406 -7.93 15.96 11.47
N LEU A 407 -9.13 15.88 10.88
CA LEU A 407 -9.34 15.90 9.43
C LEU A 407 -10.43 16.89 9.06
N ASN A 408 -10.06 18.05 8.52
CA ASN A 408 -11.00 19.07 8.08
C ASN A 408 -11.24 18.96 6.57
N LEU A 409 -12.48 18.66 6.20
CA LEU A 409 -12.98 18.50 4.83
C LEU A 409 -14.13 19.47 4.53
N TYR A 410 -14.33 20.50 5.36
CA TYR A 410 -15.40 21.48 5.17
C TYR A 410 -15.35 22.10 3.77
N ARG A 411 -16.50 22.24 3.11
CA ARG A 411 -16.63 22.79 1.74
C ARG A 411 -15.79 22.08 0.68
N SER A 412 -15.56 20.78 0.84
CA SER A 412 -14.96 19.92 -0.19
C SER A 412 -16.04 19.21 -1.02
N ARG A 413 -15.64 18.35 -1.98
CA ARG A 413 -16.58 17.60 -2.83
C ARG A 413 -16.80 16.15 -2.34
N ILE A 414 -16.51 15.89 -1.08
CA ILE A 414 -16.65 14.58 -0.43
C ILE A 414 -18.13 14.19 -0.32
N GLY A 415 -18.44 12.93 -0.58
CA GLY A 415 -19.73 12.31 -0.38
C GLY A 415 -19.61 11.02 0.45
N ASP A 416 -20.62 10.17 0.36
CA ASP A 416 -20.78 9.01 1.24
C ASP A 416 -19.67 7.95 1.05
N GLN A 417 -19.17 7.77 -0.19
CA GLN A 417 -18.04 6.86 -0.43
C GLN A 417 -16.73 7.38 0.18
N GLY A 418 -16.57 8.70 0.27
CA GLY A 418 -15.43 9.30 0.95
C GLY A 418 -15.47 9.03 2.45
N LEU A 419 -16.65 9.10 3.08
CA LEU A 419 -16.79 8.74 4.50
C LEU A 419 -16.47 7.27 4.78
N LYS A 420 -16.73 6.36 3.83
CA LYS A 420 -16.28 4.97 3.94
C LYS A 420 -14.75 4.88 4.09
N GLU A 421 -13.99 5.68 3.36
CA GLU A 421 -12.53 5.72 3.50
C GLU A 421 -12.09 6.40 4.80
N VAL A 422 -12.75 7.49 5.20
CA VAL A 422 -12.50 8.18 6.50
C VAL A 422 -12.73 7.23 7.68
N SER A 423 -13.71 6.33 7.60
CA SER A 423 -14.03 5.36 8.67
C SER A 423 -12.86 4.42 9.02
N ARG A 424 -11.84 4.32 8.16
CA ARG A 424 -10.61 3.53 8.38
C ARG A 424 -9.59 4.25 9.27
N LEU A 425 -9.75 5.56 9.51
CA LEU A 425 -8.85 6.36 10.34
C LEU A 425 -9.30 6.26 11.80
N LYS A 426 -8.89 5.17 12.49
CA LYS A 426 -9.45 4.80 13.80
C LYS A 426 -9.07 5.73 14.95
N SER A 427 -8.06 6.58 14.76
CA SER A 427 -7.60 7.57 15.74
C SER A 427 -8.30 8.92 15.62
N LEU A 428 -9.18 9.10 14.63
CA LEU A 428 -9.77 10.40 14.34
C LEU A 428 -10.71 10.87 15.46
N GLN A 429 -10.49 12.11 15.89
CA GLN A 429 -11.22 12.78 16.98
C GLN A 429 -12.06 13.95 16.46
N HIS A 430 -11.59 14.67 15.44
CA HIS A 430 -12.24 15.86 14.90
C HIS A 430 -12.48 15.76 13.40
N LEU A 431 -13.75 15.80 12.98
CA LEU A 431 -14.16 15.69 11.59
C LEU A 431 -15.15 16.81 11.18
N PRO A 432 -14.68 18.02 10.86
CA PRO A 432 -15.47 19.02 10.14
C PRO A 432 -15.68 18.59 8.67
N ILE A 433 -16.91 18.28 8.28
CA ILE A 433 -17.32 17.80 6.94
C ILE A 433 -18.60 18.51 6.44
N GLY A 434 -18.85 19.73 6.91
CA GLY A 434 -20.00 20.53 6.48
C GLY A 434 -19.87 21.08 5.06
N GLU A 435 -21.00 21.42 4.45
CA GLU A 435 -21.13 21.93 3.08
C GLU A 435 -20.45 21.02 2.04
N THR A 436 -20.61 19.72 2.23
CA THR A 436 -20.15 18.67 1.32
C THR A 436 -21.34 17.96 0.66
N LYS A 437 -21.12 16.80 0.04
CA LYS A 437 -22.15 15.96 -0.58
C LYS A 437 -22.59 14.79 0.30
N VAL A 438 -22.20 14.80 1.58
CA VAL A 438 -22.57 13.76 2.55
C VAL A 438 -24.08 13.76 2.78
N THR A 439 -24.66 12.58 2.84
CA THR A 439 -26.08 12.31 3.14
C THR A 439 -26.22 11.37 4.34
N ASP A 440 -27.44 10.91 4.61
CA ASP A 440 -27.71 9.94 5.67
C ASP A 440 -26.94 8.62 5.47
N ASP A 441 -26.76 8.17 4.22
CA ASP A 441 -26.06 6.93 3.89
C ASP A 441 -24.59 6.96 4.31
N GLY A 442 -23.93 8.11 4.19
CA GLY A 442 -22.53 8.27 4.59
C GLY A 442 -22.32 8.19 6.10
N LEU A 443 -23.33 8.56 6.89
CA LEU A 443 -23.22 8.54 8.36
C LEU A 443 -23.20 7.13 8.94
N ASP A 444 -23.78 6.15 8.25
CA ASP A 444 -23.74 4.74 8.67
C ASP A 444 -22.29 4.24 8.85
N HIS A 445 -21.39 4.66 7.94
CA HIS A 445 -19.97 4.30 7.98
C HIS A 445 -19.22 4.85 9.20
N LEU A 446 -19.72 5.89 9.86
CA LEU A 446 -19.05 6.50 11.01
C LEU A 446 -19.38 5.80 12.33
N SER A 447 -20.34 4.87 12.36
CA SER A 447 -20.84 4.22 13.59
C SER A 447 -19.74 3.59 14.45
N ASP A 448 -18.63 3.14 13.86
CA ASP A 448 -17.50 2.51 14.55
C ASP A 448 -16.38 3.48 14.96
N MET A 449 -16.52 4.78 14.69
CA MET A 449 -15.51 5.80 15.02
C MET A 449 -15.63 6.23 16.50
N LYS A 450 -15.38 5.30 17.41
CA LYS A 450 -15.60 5.49 18.87
C LYS A 450 -14.68 6.53 19.52
N GLN A 451 -13.65 7.00 18.82
CA GLN A 451 -12.76 8.07 19.27
C GLN A 451 -13.25 9.47 18.86
N LEU A 452 -14.29 9.58 18.03
CA LEU A 452 -14.73 10.87 17.52
C LEU A 452 -15.34 11.73 18.64
N GLU A 453 -14.77 12.92 18.81
CA GLU A 453 -15.17 13.91 19.82
C GLU A 453 -15.92 15.08 19.19
N TYR A 454 -15.65 15.40 17.92
CA TYR A 454 -16.34 16.44 17.15
C TYR A 454 -16.75 15.96 15.75
N LEU A 455 -18.02 16.17 15.41
CA LEU A 455 -18.59 15.91 14.08
C LEU A 455 -19.31 17.14 13.56
N GLY A 456 -18.82 17.70 12.46
CA GLY A 456 -19.41 18.89 11.83
C GLY A 456 -20.14 18.57 10.53
N LEU A 457 -21.47 18.65 10.52
CA LEU A 457 -22.32 18.29 9.37
C LEU A 457 -23.07 19.49 8.77
N ARG A 458 -22.68 20.72 9.13
CA ARG A 458 -23.38 21.95 8.73
C ARG A 458 -23.69 21.97 7.24
N GLY A 459 -24.93 22.29 6.83
CA GLY A 459 -25.26 22.50 5.42
C GLY A 459 -25.28 21.25 4.54
N ASN A 460 -25.10 20.05 5.11
CA ASN A 460 -25.25 18.79 4.38
C ASN A 460 -26.72 18.38 4.24
N ASN A 461 -27.03 17.48 3.29
CA ASN A 461 -28.36 16.92 3.10
C ASN A 461 -28.67 15.78 4.10
N VAL A 462 -28.39 16.03 5.37
CA VAL A 462 -28.66 15.10 6.49
C VAL A 462 -30.07 15.33 7.02
N THR A 463 -30.81 14.25 7.24
CA THR A 463 -32.15 14.23 7.80
C THR A 463 -32.17 13.53 9.16
N ASP A 464 -33.36 13.35 9.74
CA ASP A 464 -33.54 12.59 10.98
C ASP A 464 -33.01 11.14 10.87
N ASP A 465 -33.05 10.54 9.68
CA ASP A 465 -32.55 9.19 9.42
C ASP A 465 -31.04 9.08 9.58
N GLY A 466 -30.27 10.09 9.19
CA GLY A 466 -28.81 10.08 9.37
C GLY A 466 -28.39 10.22 10.83
N VAL A 467 -29.14 11.01 11.62
CA VAL A 467 -28.84 11.26 13.04
C VAL A 467 -28.91 9.97 13.87
N LYS A 468 -29.68 8.95 13.45
CA LYS A 468 -29.74 7.67 14.16
C LYS A 468 -28.39 6.97 14.30
N HIS A 469 -27.47 7.18 13.36
CA HIS A 469 -26.13 6.59 13.37
C HIS A 469 -25.17 7.35 14.30
N VAL A 470 -25.42 8.65 14.54
CA VAL A 470 -24.57 9.51 15.38
C VAL A 470 -24.57 9.07 16.85
N ARG A 471 -25.63 8.41 17.34
CA ARG A 471 -25.73 7.93 18.72
C ARG A 471 -24.62 6.93 19.10
N GLU A 472 -24.04 6.25 18.11
CA GLU A 472 -23.00 5.25 18.30
C GLU A 472 -21.64 5.88 18.66
N LEU A 473 -21.50 7.20 18.48
CA LEU A 473 -20.30 7.98 18.77
C LEU A 473 -20.26 8.38 20.26
N VAL A 474 -19.94 7.40 21.10
CA VAL A 474 -20.04 7.53 22.58
C VAL A 474 -19.14 8.61 23.21
N ARG A 475 -18.07 9.03 22.51
CA ARG A 475 -17.16 10.10 22.96
C ARG A 475 -17.51 11.48 22.39
N LEU A 476 -18.56 11.59 21.58
CA LEU A 476 -18.90 12.83 20.91
C LEU A 476 -19.28 13.92 21.92
N THR A 477 -18.52 15.01 21.94
CA THR A 477 -18.74 16.19 22.79
C THR A 477 -19.30 17.37 21.99
N GLY A 478 -19.04 17.43 20.68
CA GLY A 478 -19.57 18.47 19.80
C GLY A 478 -20.23 17.89 18.54
N LEU A 479 -21.46 18.32 18.26
CA LEU A 479 -22.22 17.92 17.07
C LEU A 479 -22.83 19.15 16.39
N HIS A 480 -22.41 19.42 15.15
CA HIS A 480 -22.94 20.54 14.38
C HIS A 480 -23.93 20.05 13.30
N LEU A 481 -25.22 20.34 13.49
CA LEU A 481 -26.32 20.00 12.56
C LEU A 481 -26.99 21.24 11.94
N GLY A 482 -26.44 22.44 12.16
CA GLY A 482 -27.01 23.64 11.55
C GLY A 482 -27.12 23.57 10.02
N GLU A 483 -28.12 24.22 9.43
CA GLU A 483 -28.43 24.21 7.99
C GLU A 483 -28.67 22.79 7.40
N THR A 484 -28.95 21.79 8.24
CA THR A 484 -29.39 20.46 7.78
C THR A 484 -30.92 20.37 7.75
N ARG A 485 -31.46 19.21 7.35
CA ARG A 485 -32.91 18.93 7.31
C ARG A 485 -33.42 18.24 8.56
N VAL A 486 -32.67 18.29 9.66
CA VAL A 486 -33.07 17.72 10.95
C VAL A 486 -34.29 18.46 11.51
N THR A 487 -35.18 17.69 12.12
CA THR A 487 -36.43 18.15 12.75
C THR A 487 -36.47 17.78 14.23
N ASP A 488 -37.60 18.07 14.89
CA ASP A 488 -37.86 17.64 16.27
C ASP A 488 -37.69 16.12 16.46
N ALA A 489 -38.00 15.31 15.43
CA ALA A 489 -37.93 13.85 15.52
C ALA A 489 -36.48 13.34 15.55
N GLY A 490 -35.58 13.89 14.75
CA GLY A 490 -34.17 13.47 14.72
C GLY A 490 -33.46 13.67 16.05
N LEU A 491 -33.82 14.71 16.82
CA LEU A 491 -33.25 14.96 18.14
C LEU A 491 -33.52 13.84 19.14
N THR A 492 -34.55 13.02 18.93
CA THR A 492 -34.81 11.87 19.80
C THR A 492 -33.72 10.80 19.71
N HIS A 493 -33.00 10.72 18.59
CA HIS A 493 -31.86 9.81 18.41
C HIS A 493 -30.63 10.23 19.22
N LEU A 494 -30.54 11.49 19.66
CA LEU A 494 -29.45 11.98 20.51
C LEU A 494 -29.64 11.62 21.98
N LEU A 495 -30.80 11.09 22.37
CA LEU A 495 -31.05 10.65 23.74
C LEU A 495 -30.06 9.53 24.13
N GLY A 496 -29.39 9.72 25.26
CA GLY A 496 -28.37 8.78 25.75
C GLY A 496 -26.93 9.18 25.39
N MET A 497 -26.72 10.23 24.58
CA MET A 497 -25.40 10.80 24.34
C MET A 497 -24.92 11.63 25.54
N THR A 498 -24.47 10.96 26.60
CA THR A 498 -24.10 11.56 27.89
C THR A 498 -22.84 12.43 27.84
N SER A 499 -22.06 12.32 26.76
CA SER A 499 -20.84 13.11 26.55
C SER A 499 -21.10 14.40 25.78
N LEU A 500 -22.27 14.57 25.17
CA LEU A 500 -22.56 15.68 24.25
C LEU A 500 -22.68 17.00 25.01
N GLN A 501 -21.78 17.95 24.73
CA GLN A 501 -21.68 19.23 25.41
C GLN A 501 -22.07 20.41 24.51
N LYS A 502 -21.79 20.33 23.21
CA LYS A 502 -22.06 21.39 22.25
C LYS A 502 -22.94 20.87 21.11
N LEU A 503 -24.05 21.55 20.88
CA LEU A 503 -25.00 21.19 19.83
C LEU A 503 -25.37 22.45 19.04
N TRP A 504 -25.15 22.43 17.73
CA TRP A 504 -25.57 23.49 16.81
C TRP A 504 -26.74 23.02 15.97
N LEU A 505 -27.86 23.74 16.03
CA LEU A 505 -29.11 23.48 15.31
C LEU A 505 -29.53 24.70 14.49
N ASP A 506 -28.65 25.68 14.30
CA ASP A 506 -28.96 26.92 13.59
C ASP A 506 -29.56 26.64 12.22
N GLU A 507 -30.56 27.42 11.81
CA GLU A 507 -31.19 27.28 10.49
C GLU A 507 -31.79 25.89 10.20
N THR A 508 -32.16 25.13 11.24
CA THR A 508 -32.97 23.91 11.13
C THR A 508 -34.46 24.19 11.36
N THR A 509 -35.31 23.18 11.18
CA THR A 509 -36.77 23.32 11.39
C THR A 509 -37.24 22.93 12.80
N VAL A 510 -36.30 22.69 13.72
CA VAL A 510 -36.56 22.36 15.14
C VAL A 510 -37.44 23.42 15.79
N SER A 511 -38.44 22.99 16.57
CA SER A 511 -39.46 23.83 17.18
C SER A 511 -39.57 23.61 18.69
N ASP A 512 -40.49 24.31 19.35
CA ASP A 512 -40.77 24.14 20.78
C ASP A 512 -41.13 22.69 21.17
N LYS A 513 -41.52 21.83 20.21
CA LYS A 513 -41.77 20.40 20.44
C LYS A 513 -40.51 19.65 20.89
N ALA A 514 -39.33 20.07 20.44
CA ALA A 514 -38.07 19.45 20.82
C ALA A 514 -37.59 19.79 22.24
N ILE A 515 -38.19 20.79 22.91
CA ILE A 515 -37.71 21.26 24.22
C ILE A 515 -37.63 20.14 25.25
N ALA A 516 -38.64 19.25 25.28
CA ALA A 516 -38.63 18.13 26.22
C ALA A 516 -37.47 17.16 25.96
N THR A 517 -37.12 16.95 24.69
CA THR A 517 -35.98 16.11 24.27
C THR A 517 -34.66 16.78 24.61
N LEU A 518 -34.47 18.04 24.21
CA LEU A 518 -33.27 18.83 24.49
C LEU A 518 -33.01 18.93 25.99
N ALA A 519 -34.06 19.12 26.80
CA ALA A 519 -33.96 19.18 28.25
C ALA A 519 -33.45 17.88 28.89
N ARG A 520 -33.47 16.74 28.19
CA ARG A 520 -32.90 15.47 28.68
C ARG A 520 -31.40 15.34 28.41
N LEU A 521 -30.83 16.16 27.54
CA LEU A 521 -29.40 16.19 27.25
C LEU A 521 -28.66 17.00 28.33
N LYS A 522 -28.61 16.45 29.55
CA LYS A 522 -28.11 17.16 30.75
C LYS A 522 -26.62 17.51 30.71
N SER A 523 -25.87 16.91 29.80
CA SER A 523 -24.46 17.21 29.54
C SER A 523 -24.25 18.48 28.72
N LEU A 524 -25.30 19.02 28.07
CA LEU A 524 -25.17 20.23 27.25
C LEU A 524 -24.64 21.42 28.06
N ARG A 525 -23.71 22.13 27.44
CA ARG A 525 -23.07 23.36 27.90
C ARG A 525 -23.26 24.50 26.92
N GLU A 526 -23.50 24.19 25.65
CA GLU A 526 -23.69 25.17 24.60
C GLU A 526 -24.72 24.65 23.59
N LEU A 527 -25.77 25.43 23.33
CA LEU A 527 -26.83 25.10 22.39
C LEU A 527 -27.09 26.30 21.48
N HIS A 528 -26.78 26.14 20.19
CA HIS A 528 -27.05 27.17 19.17
C HIS A 528 -28.32 26.82 18.40
N ILE A 529 -29.26 27.75 18.36
CA ILE A 529 -30.62 27.58 17.84
C ILE A 529 -31.08 28.81 17.05
N ALA A 530 -30.14 29.62 16.55
CA ALA A 530 -30.48 30.80 15.78
C ALA A 530 -31.27 30.40 14.52
N LYS A 531 -32.30 31.18 14.19
CA LYS A 531 -33.17 30.94 13.03
C LYS A 531 -33.82 29.53 13.00
N THR A 532 -34.04 28.93 14.16
CA THR A 532 -34.94 27.76 14.31
C THR A 532 -36.40 28.20 14.46
N LYS A 533 -37.31 27.25 14.67
CA LYS A 533 -38.71 27.50 15.04
C LYS A 533 -38.95 27.47 16.55
N ILE A 534 -37.89 27.48 17.37
CA ILE A 534 -38.00 27.64 18.82
C ILE A 534 -38.40 29.10 19.09
N THR A 535 -39.49 29.29 19.81
CA THR A 535 -39.99 30.64 20.13
C THR A 535 -39.18 31.28 21.24
N THR A 536 -39.27 32.61 21.41
CA THR A 536 -38.69 33.33 22.56
C THR A 536 -39.10 32.69 23.90
N GLU A 537 -40.34 32.20 23.99
CA GLU A 537 -40.84 31.53 25.20
C GLU A 537 -40.28 30.11 25.34
N GLY A 538 -40.04 29.43 24.23
CA GLY A 538 -39.25 28.20 24.16
C GLY A 538 -37.81 28.38 24.65
N VAL A 539 -37.14 29.46 24.26
CA VAL A 539 -35.79 29.82 24.73
C VAL A 539 -35.77 30.01 26.25
N LYS A 540 -36.71 30.80 26.80
CA LYS A 540 -36.85 30.96 28.26
C LYS A 540 -37.05 29.61 28.97
N ARG A 541 -37.86 28.73 28.38
CA ARG A 541 -38.11 27.39 28.92
C ARG A 541 -36.86 26.51 28.88
N LEU A 542 -36.09 26.55 27.79
CA LEU A 542 -34.81 25.84 27.69
C LEU A 542 -33.81 26.35 28.74
N ALA A 543 -33.69 27.67 28.91
CA ALA A 543 -32.82 28.27 29.92
C ALA A 543 -33.19 27.82 31.34
N ALA A 544 -34.49 27.71 31.66
CA ALA A 544 -34.95 27.19 32.94
C ALA A 544 -34.66 25.69 33.13
N LEU A 545 -34.76 24.88 32.07
CA LEU A 545 -34.58 23.42 32.12
C LEU A 545 -33.10 22.97 32.03
N LEU A 546 -32.25 23.81 31.47
CA LEU A 546 -30.82 23.59 31.26
C LEU A 546 -30.01 24.81 31.79
N PRO A 547 -30.05 25.08 33.11
CA PRO A 547 -29.45 26.30 33.69
C PRO A 547 -27.92 26.39 33.55
N GLN A 548 -27.25 25.29 33.22
CA GLN A 548 -25.80 25.23 32.97
C GLN A 548 -25.44 25.29 31.48
N CYS A 549 -26.44 25.40 30.59
CA CYS A 549 -26.25 25.45 29.15
C CYS A 549 -26.39 26.90 28.65
N ARG A 550 -25.37 27.38 27.95
CA ARG A 550 -25.41 28.64 27.22
C ARG A 550 -26.26 28.46 25.97
N ILE A 551 -27.44 29.09 25.96
CA ILE A 551 -28.32 29.13 24.80
C ILE A 551 -27.93 30.32 23.92
N VAL A 552 -27.71 30.08 22.64
CA VAL A 552 -27.38 31.09 21.62
C VAL A 552 -28.48 31.06 20.57
N ASP A 553 -29.34 32.07 20.57
CA ASP A 553 -30.51 32.21 19.71
C ASP A 553 -30.39 33.35 18.68
N GLU A 554 -29.25 34.04 18.68
CA GLU A 554 -28.89 35.08 17.71
C GLU A 554 -27.62 34.66 16.95
N THR A 555 -27.56 34.96 15.65
CA THR A 555 -26.35 34.72 14.85
C THR A 555 -25.24 35.70 15.27
N PRO A 556 -23.99 35.24 15.45
CA PRO A 556 -22.82 36.10 15.69
C PRO A 556 -22.55 37.10 14.58
#